data_AF-A0A943SP15-F1
#
_entry.id   AF-A0A943SP15-F1
#
_cell.length_a   1.000
_cell.length_b   1.000
_cell.length_c   1.000
_cell.angle_alpha   90.00
_cell.angle_beta   90.00
_cell.angle_gamma   90.00
#
_symmetry.space_group_name_H-M   'P 1'
#
loop_
_entity.id
_entity.type
_entity.pdbx_description
1 polymer ?
#
loop_
_entity_poly.entity_id
_entity_poly.type
_entity_poly.pdbx_seq_one_letter_code
_entity_poly.pdbx_strand_id
1 'polypeptide(L)'
;MTSKNWQKVLYIFSIVILILSSLFFLYSLANKKFSNKLIAENKKLMEEIQVLEDKSKDLDKEIDNLDIKFNLKSQDFYEKYGYQFEANKTDEIKNIKKDYEEKNKAIKSEVRERLKAYGAFFNSNIYEKENYDRAVDDFLTLSRERSLEKSKNLYKDLGLDGLFKDVDGFASYILNQNSPSHELNLFVFYASIYSSSIYNFMEDERVNLSEVYVDLNNLLNIYREMEKKSYKTGDLSAEKLGYLKDFLDEKVSEYYKNYGIIKALEKSGKDE
;
A
#
# COMPACT_ATOMS: atom_id res chain seq x y z
N MET A 1 -53.67 -35.19 -109.17
CA MET A 1 -52.53 -35.77 -108.42
C MET A 1 -52.21 -34.86 -107.24
N THR A 2 -52.81 -35.09 -106.07
CA THR A 2 -52.46 -34.37 -104.83
C THR A 2 -53.06 -35.12 -103.64
N SER A 3 -52.27 -35.90 -102.91
CA SER A 3 -52.52 -36.19 -101.47
C SER A 3 -51.43 -37.03 -100.78
N LYS A 4 -50.50 -37.68 -101.51
CA LYS A 4 -49.47 -38.54 -100.88
C LYS A 4 -48.41 -37.79 -100.05
N ASN A 5 -48.20 -36.49 -100.28
CA ASN A 5 -47.19 -35.71 -99.54
C ASN A 5 -47.70 -35.14 -98.20
N TRP A 6 -49.00 -34.86 -98.08
CA TRP A 6 -49.58 -34.32 -96.84
C TRP A 6 -49.60 -35.34 -95.70
N GLN A 7 -49.87 -36.61 -96.02
CA GLN A 7 -49.79 -37.70 -95.02
C GLN A 7 -48.37 -37.89 -94.49
N LYS A 8 -47.34 -37.79 -95.34
CA LYS A 8 -45.94 -37.85 -94.90
C LYS A 8 -45.57 -36.67 -94.00
N VAL A 9 -46.00 -35.45 -94.36
CA VAL A 9 -45.75 -34.25 -93.54
C VAL A 9 -46.43 -34.36 -92.18
N LEU A 10 -47.70 -34.77 -92.13
CA LEU A 10 -48.43 -35.01 -90.88
C LEU A 10 -47.78 -36.11 -90.01
N TYR A 11 -47.27 -37.18 -90.63
CA TYR A 11 -46.59 -38.25 -89.91
C TYR A 11 -45.27 -37.78 -89.28
N ILE A 12 -44.47 -37.01 -90.02
CA ILE A 12 -43.24 -36.38 -89.49
C ILE A 12 -43.59 -35.42 -88.36
N PHE A 13 -44.63 -34.59 -88.54
CA PHE A 13 -45.07 -33.64 -87.52
C PHE A 13 -45.56 -34.34 -86.25
N SER A 14 -46.30 -35.45 -86.38
CA SER A 14 -46.72 -36.29 -85.26
C SER A 14 -45.53 -36.90 -84.51
N ILE A 15 -44.49 -37.36 -85.22
CA ILE A 15 -43.27 -37.89 -84.60
C ILE A 15 -42.53 -36.80 -83.83
N VAL A 16 -42.42 -35.60 -84.41
CA VAL A 16 -41.75 -34.45 -83.77
C VAL A 16 -42.51 -34.03 -82.51
N ILE A 17 -43.84 -33.94 -82.56
CA ILE A 17 -44.67 -33.65 -81.39
C ILE A 17 -44.49 -34.73 -80.32
N LEU A 18 -44.47 -36.00 -80.70
CA LEU A 18 -44.30 -37.13 -79.77
C LEU A 18 -42.92 -37.11 -79.09
N ILE A 19 -41.85 -36.77 -79.83
CA ILE A 19 -40.51 -36.60 -79.27
C ILE A 19 -40.47 -35.41 -78.31
N LEU A 20 -41.04 -34.26 -78.68
CA LEU A 20 -41.09 -33.07 -77.83
C LEU A 20 -41.90 -33.30 -76.55
N SER A 21 -43.06 -33.95 -76.65
CA SER A 21 -43.90 -34.27 -75.50
C SER A 21 -43.28 -35.34 -74.59
N SER A 22 -42.56 -36.31 -75.16
CA SER A 22 -41.76 -37.27 -74.38
C SER A 22 -40.61 -36.61 -73.61
N LEU A 23 -39.87 -35.70 -74.27
CA LEU A 23 -38.81 -34.90 -73.63
C LEU A 23 -39.38 -34.03 -72.50
N PHE A 24 -40.54 -33.40 -72.72
CA PHE A 24 -41.19 -32.56 -71.71
C PHE A 24 -41.70 -33.39 -70.52
N PHE A 25 -42.23 -34.58 -70.78
CA PHE A 25 -42.68 -35.51 -69.74
C PHE A 25 -41.51 -36.02 -68.88
N LEU A 26 -40.39 -36.40 -69.50
CA LEU A 26 -39.17 -36.81 -68.80
C LEU A 26 -38.58 -35.66 -67.96
N TYR A 27 -38.56 -34.44 -68.51
CA TYR A 27 -38.11 -33.24 -67.80
C TYR A 27 -39.00 -32.95 -66.58
N SER A 28 -40.32 -33.02 -66.74
CA SER A 28 -41.29 -32.83 -65.64
C SER A 28 -41.13 -33.86 -64.52
N LEU A 29 -40.94 -35.14 -64.88
CA LEU A 29 -40.67 -36.22 -63.92
C LEU A 29 -39.36 -36.02 -63.15
N ALA A 30 -38.29 -35.64 -63.86
CA ALA A 30 -37.00 -35.34 -63.25
C ALA A 30 -37.10 -34.13 -62.30
N ASN A 31 -37.78 -33.07 -62.71
CA ASN A 31 -37.93 -31.84 -61.92
C ASN A 31 -38.80 -32.08 -60.68
N LYS A 32 -39.86 -32.88 -60.77
CA LYS A 32 -40.68 -33.30 -59.62
C LYS A 32 -39.86 -34.10 -58.60
N LYS A 33 -39.00 -35.01 -59.06
CA LYS A 33 -38.12 -35.81 -58.19
C LYS A 33 -37.05 -34.93 -57.53
N PHE A 34 -36.45 -34.00 -58.26
CA PHE A 34 -35.49 -33.03 -57.72
C PHE A 34 -36.13 -32.10 -56.69
N SER A 35 -37.31 -31.53 -57.01
CA SER A 35 -38.05 -30.66 -56.09
C SER A 35 -38.41 -31.36 -54.78
N ASN A 36 -38.88 -32.61 -54.85
CA ASN A 36 -39.20 -33.37 -53.64
C ASN A 36 -37.95 -33.67 -52.80
N LYS A 37 -36.82 -33.95 -53.44
CA LYS A 37 -35.54 -34.14 -52.74
C LYS A 37 -35.08 -32.85 -52.05
N LEU A 38 -35.20 -31.71 -52.72
CA LEU A 38 -34.85 -30.38 -52.19
C LEU A 38 -35.73 -29.98 -51.00
N ILE A 39 -37.04 -30.30 -51.05
CA ILE A 39 -37.96 -30.10 -49.93
C ILE A 39 -37.59 -30.98 -48.74
N ALA A 40 -37.21 -32.25 -48.98
CA ALA A 40 -36.79 -33.15 -47.92
C ALA A 40 -35.46 -32.72 -47.28
N GLU A 41 -34.49 -32.27 -48.06
CA GLU A 41 -33.22 -31.71 -47.57
C GLU A 41 -33.44 -30.42 -46.76
N ASN A 42 -34.30 -29.51 -47.23
CA ASN A 42 -34.65 -28.30 -46.47
C ASN A 42 -35.34 -28.62 -45.13
N LYS A 43 -36.26 -29.59 -45.12
CA LYS A 43 -36.92 -30.00 -43.88
C LYS A 43 -35.90 -30.59 -42.88
N LYS A 44 -34.97 -31.42 -43.37
CA LYS A 44 -33.90 -31.98 -42.56
C LYS A 44 -32.97 -30.89 -42.00
N LEU A 45 -32.59 -29.92 -42.83
CA LEU A 45 -31.75 -28.78 -42.41
C LEU A 45 -32.46 -27.93 -41.35
N MET A 46 -33.77 -27.68 -41.49
CA MET A 46 -34.54 -26.98 -40.46
C MET A 46 -34.55 -27.74 -39.12
N GLU A 47 -34.74 -29.06 -39.16
CA GLU A 47 -34.69 -29.90 -37.95
C GLU A 47 -33.29 -29.86 -37.31
N GLU A 48 -32.22 -29.91 -38.11
CA GLU A 48 -30.84 -29.78 -37.62
C GLU A 48 -30.55 -28.40 -37.01
N ILE A 49 -31.03 -27.31 -37.62
CA ILE A 49 -30.92 -25.95 -37.08
C ILE A 49 -31.62 -25.86 -35.73
N GLN A 50 -32.83 -26.40 -35.61
CA GLN A 50 -33.59 -26.34 -34.38
C GLN A 50 -32.90 -27.11 -33.24
N VAL A 51 -32.34 -28.29 -33.54
CA VAL A 51 -31.54 -29.05 -32.56
C VAL A 51 -30.29 -28.28 -32.12
N LEU A 52 -29.62 -27.58 -33.03
CA LEU A 52 -28.45 -26.75 -32.68
C LEU A 52 -28.86 -25.54 -31.84
N GLU A 53 -29.99 -24.91 -32.14
CA GLU A 53 -30.50 -23.77 -31.39
C GLU A 53 -30.90 -24.16 -29.95
N ASP A 54 -31.56 -25.30 -29.78
CA ASP A 54 -31.90 -25.84 -28.47
C ASP A 54 -30.63 -26.18 -27.66
N LYS A 55 -29.62 -26.79 -28.30
CA LYS A 55 -28.32 -27.03 -27.66
C LYS A 55 -27.61 -25.74 -27.26
N SER A 56 -27.67 -24.70 -28.08
CA SER A 56 -27.08 -23.40 -27.75
C SER A 56 -27.75 -22.81 -26.50
N LYS A 57 -29.08 -22.84 -26.43
CA LYS A 57 -29.83 -22.33 -25.27
C LYS A 57 -29.52 -23.11 -24.00
N ASP A 58 -29.31 -24.41 -24.10
CA ASP A 58 -28.93 -25.24 -22.96
C ASP A 58 -27.49 -24.95 -22.49
N LEU A 59 -26.56 -24.75 -23.42
CA LEU A 59 -25.18 -24.35 -23.11
C LEU A 59 -25.11 -22.95 -22.48
N ASP A 60 -25.88 -21.98 -22.98
CA ASP A 60 -25.93 -20.64 -22.42
C ASP A 60 -26.42 -20.66 -20.95
N LYS A 61 -27.45 -21.47 -20.66
CA LYS A 61 -27.91 -21.68 -19.28
C LYS A 61 -26.88 -22.38 -18.40
N GLU A 62 -26.09 -23.29 -18.97
CA GLU A 62 -25.03 -23.97 -18.23
C GLU A 62 -23.90 -23.00 -17.88
N ILE A 63 -23.53 -22.11 -18.81
CA ILE A 63 -22.57 -21.03 -18.60
C ILE A 63 -23.06 -20.10 -17.48
N ASP A 64 -24.29 -19.59 -17.56
CA ASP A 64 -24.85 -18.70 -16.54
C ASP A 64 -24.84 -19.34 -15.15
N ASN A 65 -25.19 -20.63 -15.05
CA ASN A 65 -25.15 -21.37 -13.80
C ASN A 65 -23.72 -21.56 -13.27
N LEU A 66 -22.75 -21.80 -14.16
CA LEU A 66 -21.35 -21.91 -13.79
C LEU A 66 -20.80 -20.57 -13.27
N ASP A 67 -21.16 -19.46 -13.90
CA ASP A 67 -20.77 -18.12 -13.46
C ASP A 67 -21.35 -17.78 -12.09
N ILE A 68 -22.62 -18.06 -11.85
CA ILE A 68 -23.24 -17.88 -10.53
C ILE A 68 -22.50 -18.73 -9.47
N LYS A 69 -22.23 -20.00 -9.78
CA LYS A 69 -21.54 -20.91 -8.86
C LYS A 69 -20.10 -20.50 -8.60
N PHE A 70 -19.41 -19.98 -9.62
CA PHE A 70 -18.07 -19.44 -9.49
C PHE A 70 -18.06 -18.20 -8.60
N ASN A 71 -18.95 -17.24 -8.84
CA ASN A 71 -19.07 -16.02 -8.04
C ASN A 71 -19.38 -16.31 -6.58
N LEU A 72 -20.32 -17.22 -6.30
CA LEU A 72 -20.64 -17.64 -4.93
C LEU A 72 -19.43 -18.27 -4.23
N LYS A 73 -18.67 -19.12 -4.94
CA LYS A 73 -17.43 -19.71 -4.38
C LYS A 73 -16.33 -18.68 -4.18
N SER A 74 -16.19 -17.72 -5.08
CA SER A 74 -15.21 -16.64 -4.98
C SER A 74 -15.52 -15.75 -3.77
N GLN A 75 -16.79 -15.44 -3.55
CA GLN A 75 -17.25 -14.69 -2.38
C GLN A 75 -17.02 -15.47 -1.07
N ASP A 76 -17.39 -16.75 -1.01
CA ASP A 76 -17.15 -17.61 0.15
C ASP A 76 -15.65 -17.72 0.47
N PHE A 77 -14.79 -17.78 -0.57
CA PHE A 77 -13.34 -17.74 -0.42
C PHE A 77 -12.85 -16.41 0.15
N TYR A 78 -13.36 -15.29 -0.36
CA TYR A 78 -13.03 -13.95 0.15
C TYR A 78 -13.47 -13.77 1.61
N GLU A 79 -14.69 -14.18 1.97
CA GLU A 79 -15.18 -14.06 3.36
C GLU A 79 -14.36 -14.92 4.32
N LYS A 80 -13.91 -16.11 3.87
CA LYS A 80 -13.18 -17.05 4.70
C LYS A 80 -11.69 -16.71 4.85
N TYR A 81 -11.07 -16.18 3.80
CA TYR A 81 -9.62 -15.99 3.75
C TYR A 81 -9.20 -14.53 3.60
N GLY A 82 -10.10 -13.64 3.20
CA GLY A 82 -9.83 -12.21 2.99
C GLY A 82 -9.18 -11.85 1.65
N TYR A 83 -9.08 -12.81 0.71
CA TYR A 83 -8.42 -12.63 -0.59
C TYR A 83 -9.40 -12.83 -1.75
N GLN A 84 -9.30 -12.00 -2.79
CA GLN A 84 -10.10 -12.19 -4.02
C GLN A 84 -9.40 -13.20 -4.92
N PHE A 85 -10.07 -14.31 -5.24
CA PHE A 85 -9.50 -15.40 -6.04
C PHE A 85 -9.06 -14.96 -7.46
N GLU A 86 -9.66 -13.91 -8.01
CA GLU A 86 -9.34 -13.35 -9.33
C GLU A 86 -8.23 -12.28 -9.30
N ALA A 87 -7.83 -11.81 -8.11
CA ALA A 87 -6.78 -10.80 -8.01
C ALA A 87 -5.43 -11.42 -8.35
N ASN A 88 -4.66 -10.77 -9.21
CA ASN A 88 -3.26 -11.14 -9.42
C ASN A 88 -2.53 -11.02 -8.08
N LYS A 89 -1.95 -12.11 -7.60
CA LYS A 89 -1.17 -12.19 -6.35
C LYS A 89 -0.18 -11.02 -6.20
N THR A 90 0.41 -10.57 -7.30
CA THR A 90 1.32 -9.42 -7.32
C THR A 90 0.62 -8.10 -6.99
N ASP A 91 -0.57 -7.87 -7.53
CA ASP A 91 -1.36 -6.66 -7.28
C ASP A 91 -1.92 -6.64 -5.85
N GLU A 92 -2.30 -7.80 -5.33
CA GLU A 92 -2.77 -7.93 -3.95
C GLU A 92 -1.63 -7.68 -2.93
N ILE A 93 -0.45 -8.27 -3.15
CA ILE A 93 0.76 -7.97 -2.35
C ILE A 93 1.08 -6.47 -2.38
N LYS A 94 0.96 -5.83 -3.54
CA LYS A 94 1.20 -4.40 -3.70
C LYS A 94 0.17 -3.55 -2.93
N ASN A 95 -1.11 -3.92 -2.97
CA ASN A 95 -2.17 -3.23 -2.25
C ASN A 95 -2.00 -3.38 -0.73
N ILE A 96 -1.73 -4.59 -0.24
CA ILE A 96 -1.47 -4.84 1.18
C ILE A 96 -0.23 -4.06 1.64
N LYS A 97 0.86 -4.08 0.85
CA LYS A 97 2.06 -3.30 1.15
C LYS A 97 1.74 -1.82 1.29
N LYS A 98 0.97 -1.27 0.34
CA LYS A 98 0.58 0.15 0.35
C LYS A 98 -0.26 0.50 1.59
N ASP A 99 -1.19 -0.36 2.00
CA ASP A 99 -1.98 -0.16 3.22
C ASP A 99 -1.09 -0.07 4.47
N TYR A 100 -0.13 -0.98 4.63
CA TYR A 100 0.83 -0.90 5.74
C TYR A 100 1.77 0.31 5.66
N GLU A 101 2.16 0.74 4.46
CA GLU A 101 2.93 1.99 4.27
C GLU A 101 2.13 3.23 4.68
N GLU A 102 0.84 3.27 4.34
CA GLU A 102 -0.08 4.36 4.74
C GLU A 102 -0.31 4.37 6.26
N LYS A 103 -0.51 3.20 6.88
CA LYS A 103 -0.56 3.07 8.35
C LYS A 103 0.71 3.61 9.01
N ASN A 104 1.89 3.30 8.48
CA ASN A 104 3.14 3.82 9.03
C ASN A 104 3.32 5.33 8.85
N LYS A 105 2.80 5.91 7.76
CA LYS A 105 2.74 7.37 7.60
C LYS A 105 1.81 8.01 8.64
N ALA A 106 0.64 7.42 8.88
CA ALA A 106 -0.30 7.89 9.90
C ALA A 106 0.33 7.85 11.30
N ILE A 107 0.98 6.74 11.67
CA ILE A 107 1.69 6.62 12.96
C ILE A 107 2.74 7.72 13.11
N LYS A 108 3.57 7.99 12.09
CA LYS A 108 4.56 9.08 12.15
C LYS A 108 3.89 10.45 12.36
N SER A 109 2.75 10.70 11.70
CA SER A 109 1.99 11.94 11.86
C SER A 109 1.46 12.09 13.28
N GLU A 110 0.83 11.05 13.84
CA GLU A 110 0.33 11.04 15.22
C GLU A 110 1.46 11.28 16.24
N VAL A 111 2.60 10.61 16.04
CA VAL A 111 3.79 10.81 16.88
C VAL A 111 4.24 12.25 16.83
N ARG A 112 4.35 12.84 15.63
CA ARG A 112 4.73 14.25 15.48
C ARG A 112 3.77 15.20 16.19
N GLU A 113 2.46 15.03 15.99
CA GLU A 113 1.46 15.89 16.64
C GLU A 113 1.56 15.81 18.15
N ARG A 114 1.75 14.60 18.69
CA ARG A 114 1.96 14.42 20.13
C ARG A 114 3.24 15.09 20.60
N LEU A 115 4.35 14.97 19.88
CA LEU A 115 5.61 15.64 20.22
C LEU A 115 5.44 17.17 20.21
N LYS A 116 4.72 17.72 19.23
CA LYS A 116 4.40 19.16 19.18
C LYS A 116 3.60 19.63 20.39
N ALA A 117 2.65 18.83 20.87
CA ALA A 117 1.91 19.12 22.10
C ALA A 117 2.83 19.14 23.35
N TYR A 118 3.94 18.41 23.31
CA TYR A 118 5.00 18.40 24.32
C TYR A 118 6.17 19.35 23.99
N GLY A 119 6.00 20.25 23.01
CA GLY A 119 7.07 21.10 22.48
C GLY A 119 7.83 21.91 23.54
N ALA A 120 7.24 22.19 24.70
CA ALA A 120 7.91 22.86 25.82
C ALA A 120 9.15 22.11 26.35
N PHE A 121 9.25 20.79 26.13
CA PHE A 121 10.43 19.99 26.48
C PHE A 121 11.57 20.10 25.46
N PHE A 122 11.26 20.55 24.23
CA PHE A 122 12.17 20.45 23.09
C PHE A 122 12.51 21.80 22.46
N ASN A 123 11.64 22.79 22.59
CA ASN A 123 11.83 24.11 21.99
C ASN A 123 12.85 24.90 22.80
N SER A 124 13.91 25.35 22.13
CA SER A 124 14.94 26.23 22.68
C SER A 124 15.80 26.80 21.54
N ASN A 125 16.22 28.05 21.67
CA ASN A 125 17.20 28.69 20.79
C ASN A 125 18.64 28.22 21.08
N ILE A 126 18.85 27.31 22.04
CA ILE A 126 20.18 26.79 22.37
C ILE A 126 20.85 26.11 21.17
N TYR A 127 20.06 25.50 20.27
CA TYR A 127 20.55 24.83 19.07
C TYR A 127 21.12 25.81 18.03
N GLU A 128 20.73 27.08 18.10
CA GLU A 128 21.14 28.13 17.16
C GLU A 128 22.38 28.89 17.65
N LYS A 129 22.91 28.54 18.83
CA LYS A 129 24.10 29.19 19.40
C LYS A 129 25.35 28.79 18.63
N GLU A 130 26.19 29.78 18.31
CA GLU A 130 27.39 29.61 17.46
C GLU A 130 28.36 28.51 17.95
N ASN A 131 28.44 28.30 19.26
CA ASN A 131 29.32 27.29 19.87
C ASN A 131 28.61 25.96 20.19
N TYR A 132 27.35 25.78 19.83
CA TYR A 132 26.57 24.57 20.16
C TYR A 132 27.16 23.33 19.49
N ASP A 133 27.29 23.34 18.17
CA ASP A 133 27.80 22.19 17.41
C ASP A 133 29.21 21.78 17.86
N ARG A 134 30.07 22.76 18.14
CA ARG A 134 31.42 22.51 18.67
C ARG A 134 31.37 21.83 20.04
N ALA A 135 30.55 22.35 20.96
CA ALA A 135 30.41 21.76 22.29
C ALA A 135 29.86 20.33 22.23
N VAL A 136 28.95 20.04 21.30
CA VAL A 136 28.42 18.68 21.07
C VAL A 136 29.52 17.76 20.54
N ASP A 137 30.30 18.19 19.55
CA ASP A 137 31.41 17.38 19.00
C ASP A 137 32.52 17.11 20.03
N ASP A 138 32.88 18.12 20.81
CA ASP A 138 33.84 18.00 21.92
C ASP A 138 33.33 17.01 22.97
N PHE A 139 32.04 17.07 23.33
CA PHE A 139 31.42 16.11 24.24
C PHE A 139 31.45 14.68 23.71
N LEU A 140 31.09 14.47 22.44
CA LEU A 140 31.12 13.16 21.79
C LEU A 140 32.55 12.61 21.73
N THR A 141 33.53 13.46 21.48
CA THR A 141 34.95 13.09 21.50
C THR A 141 35.40 12.65 22.89
N LEU A 142 35.12 13.46 23.91
CA LEU A 142 35.43 13.15 25.31
C LEU A 142 34.76 11.86 25.77
N SER A 143 33.50 11.62 25.40
CA SER A 143 32.75 10.40 25.76
C SER A 143 33.38 9.10 25.23
N ARG A 144 34.20 9.19 24.18
CA ARG A 144 34.90 8.06 23.54
C ARG A 144 36.31 7.84 24.11
N GLU A 145 36.84 8.75 24.92
CA GLU A 145 38.14 8.59 25.57
C GLU A 145 38.08 7.46 26.62
N ARG A 146 38.91 6.43 26.47
CA ARG A 146 38.98 5.28 27.40
C ARG A 146 39.49 5.65 28.80
N SER A 147 40.13 6.81 28.95
CA SER A 147 40.73 7.28 30.20
C SER A 147 40.30 8.71 30.51
N LEU A 148 39.00 8.92 30.75
CA LEU A 148 38.53 10.15 31.37
C LEU A 148 39.06 10.20 32.82
N GLU A 149 40.06 11.03 33.07
CA GLU A 149 40.50 11.32 34.43
C GLU A 149 39.33 11.92 35.23
N LYS A 150 39.05 11.36 36.41
CA LYS A 150 37.96 11.76 37.32
C LYS A 150 37.98 13.25 37.73
N SER A 151 39.05 13.99 37.46
CA SER A 151 39.27 15.39 37.86
C SER A 151 39.04 16.43 36.75
N LYS A 152 38.64 16.03 35.53
CA LYS A 152 38.35 16.99 34.45
C LYS A 152 37.06 17.77 34.73
N ASN A 153 37.12 19.09 34.67
CA ASN A 153 35.95 19.95 34.79
C ASN A 153 35.26 20.04 33.43
N LEU A 154 34.37 19.07 33.16
CA LEU A 154 33.65 18.94 31.89
C LEU A 154 32.96 20.24 31.45
N TYR A 155 32.40 21.01 32.38
CA TYR A 155 31.71 22.26 32.05
C TYR A 155 32.67 23.30 31.43
N LYS A 156 33.88 23.41 32.00
CA LYS A 156 34.91 24.32 31.50
C LYS A 156 35.56 23.79 30.22
N ASP A 157 35.81 22.49 30.16
CA ASP A 157 36.46 21.83 29.02
C ASP A 157 35.59 21.93 27.76
N LEU A 158 34.26 21.88 27.92
CA LEU A 158 33.28 22.06 26.84
C LEU A 158 33.00 23.53 26.50
N GLY A 159 33.57 24.49 27.24
CA GLY A 159 33.39 25.93 26.98
C GLY A 159 31.93 26.41 27.03
N LEU A 160 31.13 25.87 27.95
CA LEU A 160 29.67 26.05 27.94
C LEU A 160 29.20 27.44 28.42
N ASP A 161 30.08 28.29 28.94
CA ASP A 161 29.70 29.61 29.49
C ASP A 161 28.96 30.51 28.49
N GLY A 162 29.32 30.43 27.21
CA GLY A 162 28.66 31.20 26.15
C GLY A 162 27.29 30.66 25.74
N LEU A 163 27.01 29.36 25.96
CA LEU A 163 25.80 28.71 25.46
C LEU A 163 24.53 29.16 26.18
N PHE A 164 24.64 29.40 27.48
CA PHE A 164 23.50 29.74 28.33
C PHE A 164 23.18 31.23 28.38
N LYS A 165 23.94 32.05 27.66
CA LYS A 165 23.67 33.48 27.56
C LYS A 165 22.47 33.73 26.63
N ASP A 166 21.48 34.47 27.12
CA ASP A 166 20.26 34.83 26.38
C ASP A 166 19.55 33.59 25.78
N VAL A 167 19.52 32.49 26.54
CA VAL A 167 18.83 31.25 26.16
C VAL A 167 17.34 31.34 26.50
N ASP A 168 16.48 30.74 25.68
CA ASP A 168 15.03 30.68 25.89
C ASP A 168 14.54 29.22 26.09
N GLY A 169 13.22 29.02 26.02
CA GLY A 169 12.60 27.70 26.00
C GLY A 169 12.87 26.87 27.25
N PHE A 170 13.01 25.55 27.05
CA PHE A 170 13.20 24.60 28.16
C PHE A 170 14.47 24.91 28.97
N ALA A 171 15.55 25.34 28.31
CA ALA A 171 16.83 25.62 28.93
C ALA A 171 16.70 26.81 29.90
N SER A 172 16.12 27.91 29.45
CA SER A 172 15.84 29.08 30.29
C SER A 172 14.89 28.74 31.44
N TYR A 173 13.83 27.99 31.15
CA TYR A 173 12.84 27.58 32.15
C TYR A 173 13.49 26.82 33.31
N ILE A 174 14.29 25.79 33.02
CA ILE A 174 14.97 24.98 34.04
C ILE A 174 15.97 25.81 34.83
N LEU A 175 16.80 26.61 34.15
CA LEU A 175 17.82 27.43 34.81
C LEU A 175 17.20 28.46 35.76
N ASN A 176 16.10 29.10 35.39
CA ASN A 176 15.43 30.12 36.21
C ASN A 176 14.72 29.55 37.44
N GLN A 177 14.41 28.26 37.46
CA GLN A 177 13.77 27.59 38.61
C GLN A 177 14.77 27.21 39.71
N ASN A 178 16.07 27.31 39.43
CA ASN A 178 17.13 26.78 40.27
C ASN A 178 18.23 27.81 40.53
N SER A 179 19.01 27.58 41.58
CA SER A 179 20.23 28.36 41.80
C SER A 179 21.27 28.06 40.71
N PRO A 180 22.07 29.04 40.27
CA PRO A 180 23.13 28.81 39.28
C PRO A 180 24.07 27.67 39.69
N SER A 181 24.27 26.70 38.79
CA SER A 181 25.09 25.52 39.03
C SER A 181 25.70 25.01 37.73
N HIS A 182 27.01 24.78 37.70
CA HIS A 182 27.68 24.16 36.54
C HIS A 182 27.18 22.74 36.27
N GLU A 183 26.80 22.00 37.31
CA GLU A 183 26.22 20.66 37.16
C GLU A 183 24.82 20.74 36.51
N LEU A 184 24.00 21.72 36.93
CA LEU A 184 22.71 21.94 36.29
C LEU A 184 22.86 22.34 34.83
N ASN A 185 23.79 23.26 34.54
CA ASN A 185 24.07 23.67 33.16
C ASN A 185 24.51 22.47 32.31
N LEU A 186 25.33 21.56 32.85
CA LEU A 186 25.69 20.31 32.16
C LEU A 186 24.45 19.45 31.88
N PHE A 187 23.53 19.30 32.83
CA PHE A 187 22.28 18.57 32.59
C PHE A 187 21.43 19.20 31.49
N VAL A 188 21.30 20.53 31.50
CA VAL A 188 20.55 21.26 30.46
C VAL A 188 21.22 21.10 29.09
N PHE A 189 22.56 21.14 29.04
CA PHE A 189 23.31 20.85 27.82
C PHE A 189 23.09 19.41 27.33
N TYR A 190 23.13 18.40 28.22
CA TYR A 190 22.83 17.03 27.83
C TYR A 190 21.40 16.88 27.35
N ALA A 191 20.43 17.53 28.00
CA ALA A 191 19.06 17.56 27.55
C ALA A 191 18.95 18.15 26.13
N SER A 192 19.68 19.24 25.83
CA SER A 192 19.67 19.85 24.49
C SER A 192 20.12 18.91 23.37
N ILE A 193 21.11 18.04 23.64
CA ILE A 193 21.60 17.07 22.65
C ILE A 193 20.45 16.17 22.19
N TYR A 194 19.70 15.61 23.14
CA TYR A 194 18.61 14.67 22.86
C TYR A 194 17.32 15.37 22.42
N SER A 195 17.08 16.61 22.84
CA SER A 195 15.89 17.34 22.41
C SER A 195 16.04 17.93 21.00
N SER A 196 17.27 18.12 20.50
CA SER A 196 17.53 18.64 19.15
C SER A 196 17.01 17.71 18.05
N SER A 197 17.23 16.39 18.14
CA SER A 197 16.72 15.41 17.17
C SER A 197 15.19 15.36 17.16
N ILE A 198 14.57 15.44 18.34
CA ILE A 198 13.12 15.48 18.52
C ILE A 198 12.56 16.77 17.92
N TYR A 199 13.20 17.91 18.19
CA TYR A 199 12.87 19.20 17.58
C TYR A 199 12.91 19.12 16.05
N ASN A 200 13.98 18.56 15.50
CA ASN A 200 14.10 18.37 14.04
C ASN A 200 13.03 17.43 13.48
N PHE A 201 12.64 16.36 14.17
CA PHE A 201 11.57 15.46 13.72
C PHE A 201 10.19 16.14 13.70
N MET A 202 9.95 17.09 14.61
CA MET A 202 8.72 17.88 14.62
C MET A 202 8.59 18.75 13.36
N GLU A 203 9.71 19.21 12.81
CA GLU A 203 9.79 20.11 11.66
C GLU A 203 10.06 19.38 10.32
N ASP A 204 10.78 18.26 10.31
CA ASP A 204 11.16 17.47 9.13
C ASP A 204 10.78 15.97 9.26
N GLU A 205 10.18 15.38 8.22
CA GLU A 205 9.78 13.96 8.15
C GLU A 205 10.94 12.97 7.96
N ARG A 206 12.13 13.48 7.65
CA ARG A 206 13.28 12.64 7.30
C ARG A 206 13.95 11.97 8.49
N VAL A 207 13.78 12.50 9.70
CA VAL A 207 14.36 11.92 10.92
C VAL A 207 13.70 10.57 11.23
N ASN A 208 14.52 9.60 11.65
CA ASN A 208 14.05 8.24 11.89
C ASN A 208 13.29 8.14 13.23
N LEU A 209 12.15 7.45 13.24
CA LEU A 209 11.33 7.27 14.45
C LEU A 209 12.09 6.53 15.57
N SER A 210 13.03 5.62 15.25
CA SER A 210 13.87 4.98 16.27
C SER A 210 14.78 5.96 17.00
N GLU A 211 15.27 6.98 16.30
CA GLU A 211 16.17 7.98 16.87
C GLU A 211 15.41 8.83 17.89
N VAL A 212 14.25 9.35 17.50
CA VAL A 212 13.30 10.05 18.38
C VAL A 212 12.96 9.23 19.62
N TYR A 213 12.71 7.93 19.44
CA TYR A 213 12.39 7.03 20.55
C TYR A 213 13.55 6.89 21.54
N VAL A 214 14.77 6.68 21.04
CA VAL A 214 15.97 6.56 21.89
C VAL A 214 16.24 7.88 22.61
N ASP A 215 16.13 8.99 21.92
CA ASP A 215 16.43 10.31 22.46
C ASP A 215 15.41 10.76 23.50
N LEU A 216 14.12 10.41 23.32
CA LEU A 216 13.11 10.63 24.37
C LEU A 216 13.44 9.83 25.64
N ASN A 217 13.89 8.58 25.50
CA ASN A 217 14.27 7.75 26.65
C ASN A 217 15.50 8.34 27.37
N ASN A 218 16.49 8.82 26.64
CA ASN A 218 17.66 9.49 27.22
C ASN A 218 17.27 10.79 27.92
N LEU A 219 16.40 11.58 27.30
CA LEU A 219 15.86 12.81 27.89
C LEU A 219 15.13 12.51 29.20
N LEU A 220 14.24 11.50 29.22
CA LEU A 220 13.56 11.07 30.44
C LEU A 220 14.55 10.71 31.55
N ASN A 221 15.62 9.99 31.23
CA ASN A 221 16.64 9.62 32.22
C ASN A 221 17.38 10.84 32.76
N ILE A 222 17.67 11.84 31.92
CA ILE A 222 18.28 13.11 32.36
C ILE A 222 17.37 13.83 33.35
N TYR A 223 16.10 14.00 33.02
CA TYR A 223 15.15 14.67 33.90
C TYR A 223 14.97 13.92 35.23
N ARG A 224 14.94 12.57 35.21
CA ARG A 224 14.93 11.76 36.44
C ARG A 224 16.15 11.99 37.31
N GLU A 225 17.34 12.04 36.72
CA GLU A 225 18.58 12.27 37.48
C GLU A 225 18.67 13.72 38.00
N MET A 226 18.16 14.70 37.26
CA MET A 226 18.01 16.08 37.74
C MET A 226 17.12 16.13 38.99
N GLU A 227 15.93 15.54 38.92
CA GLU A 227 14.96 15.51 40.03
C GLU A 227 15.49 14.75 41.25
N LYS A 228 16.17 13.61 41.03
CA LYS A 228 16.84 12.83 42.07
C LYS A 228 17.95 13.63 42.78
N LYS A 229 18.61 14.54 42.06
CA LYS A 229 19.58 15.50 42.61
C LYS A 229 18.92 16.77 43.18
N SER A 230 17.60 16.77 43.33
CA SER A 230 16.80 17.87 43.89
C SER A 230 16.78 19.15 43.04
N TYR A 231 17.12 19.06 41.75
CA TYR A 231 16.88 20.15 40.81
C TYR A 231 15.39 20.23 40.48
N LYS A 232 14.85 21.45 40.45
CA LYS A 232 13.44 21.72 40.14
C LYS A 232 13.24 21.72 38.63
N THR A 233 12.49 20.75 38.13
CA THR A 233 12.07 20.61 36.73
C THR A 233 10.69 21.19 36.46
N GLY A 234 9.88 21.42 37.51
CA GLY A 234 8.59 22.10 37.44
C GLY A 234 7.61 21.42 36.49
N ASP A 235 7.07 22.21 35.55
CA ASP A 235 6.16 21.71 34.51
C ASP A 235 6.82 20.83 33.47
N LEU A 236 8.15 20.79 33.44
CA LEU A 236 8.94 19.92 32.58
C LEU A 236 9.38 18.67 33.37
N SER A 237 8.47 18.04 34.11
CA SER A 237 8.84 16.90 34.97
C SER A 237 9.12 15.61 34.20
N ALA A 238 9.92 14.72 34.79
CA ALA A 238 10.15 13.38 34.28
C ALA A 238 8.85 12.55 34.21
N GLU A 239 7.91 12.78 35.11
CA GLU A 239 6.59 12.14 35.08
C GLU A 239 5.84 12.45 33.78
N LYS A 240 5.80 13.72 33.37
CA LYS A 240 5.14 14.13 32.12
C LYS A 240 5.83 13.53 30.89
N LEU A 241 7.17 13.48 30.86
CA LEU A 241 7.91 12.75 29.81
C LEU A 241 7.63 11.24 29.84
N GLY A 242 7.37 10.67 31.02
CA GLY A 242 6.95 9.28 31.17
C GLY A 242 5.67 8.98 30.40
N TYR A 243 4.65 9.83 30.50
CA TYR A 243 3.41 9.67 29.73
C TYR A 243 3.62 9.76 28.21
N LEU A 244 4.52 10.64 27.77
CA LEU A 244 4.89 10.73 26.37
C LEU A 244 5.63 9.47 25.91
N LYS A 245 6.53 8.94 26.74
CA LYS A 245 7.24 7.70 26.47
C LYS A 245 6.28 6.53 26.31
N ASP A 246 5.31 6.37 27.22
CA ASP A 246 4.35 5.27 27.14
C ASP A 246 3.53 5.30 25.84
N PHE A 247 3.15 6.50 25.38
CA PHE A 247 2.54 6.68 24.06
C PHE A 247 3.50 6.31 22.90
N LEU A 248 4.77 6.72 22.98
CA LEU A 248 5.74 6.36 21.93
C LEU A 248 6.05 4.86 21.91
N ASP A 249 6.13 4.18 23.06
CA ASP A 249 6.37 2.73 23.15
C ASP A 249 5.31 1.97 22.31
N GLU A 250 4.04 2.33 22.46
CA GLU A 250 2.93 1.74 21.71
C GLU A 250 3.10 1.97 20.21
N LYS A 251 3.29 3.22 19.81
CA LYS A 251 3.36 3.63 18.40
C LYS A 251 4.60 3.12 17.68
N VAL A 252 5.74 3.07 18.35
CA VAL A 252 6.98 2.50 17.82
C VAL A 252 6.81 0.99 17.63
N SER A 253 6.19 0.29 18.58
CA SER A 253 5.90 -1.14 18.43
C SER A 253 5.02 -1.42 17.20
N GLU A 254 3.94 -0.65 17.04
CA GLU A 254 3.03 -0.76 15.89
C GLU A 254 3.76 -0.48 14.57
N TYR A 255 4.54 0.60 14.50
CA TYR A 255 5.30 0.99 13.32
C TYR A 255 6.26 -0.12 12.85
N TYR A 256 7.01 -0.73 13.78
CA TYR A 256 7.99 -1.77 13.43
C TYR A 256 7.34 -3.12 13.12
N LYS A 257 6.17 -3.44 13.69
CA LYS A 257 5.37 -4.59 13.26
C LYS A 257 4.95 -4.44 11.80
N ASN A 258 4.37 -3.29 11.44
CA ASN A 258 3.99 -2.97 10.06
C ASN A 258 5.20 -2.99 9.13
N TYR A 259 6.34 -2.41 9.55
CA TYR A 259 7.59 -2.45 8.79
C TYR A 259 8.09 -3.87 8.54
N GLY A 260 7.99 -4.75 9.54
CA GLY A 260 8.31 -6.18 9.40
C GLY A 260 7.43 -6.88 8.34
N ILE A 261 6.14 -6.59 8.34
CA ILE A 261 5.20 -7.12 7.34
C ILE A 261 5.55 -6.61 5.94
N ILE A 262 5.79 -5.31 5.78
CA ILE A 262 6.24 -4.71 4.51
C ILE A 262 7.50 -5.42 3.99
N LYS A 263 8.49 -5.66 4.85
CA LYS A 263 9.73 -6.33 4.47
C LYS A 263 9.52 -7.79 4.08
N ALA A 264 8.61 -8.50 4.75
CA ALA A 264 8.23 -9.85 4.36
C ALA A 264 7.57 -9.87 2.97
N LEU A 265 6.63 -8.96 2.71
CA LEU A 265 5.95 -8.81 1.42
C LEU A 265 6.92 -8.45 0.29
N GLU A 266 7.89 -7.56 0.54
CA GLU A 266 8.95 -7.22 -0.42
C GLU A 266 9.83 -8.41 -0.80
N LYS A 267 10.07 -9.34 0.13
CA LYS A 267 10.82 -10.56 -0.14
C LYS A 267 9.99 -11.54 -0.97
N SER A 268 8.72 -11.73 -0.62
CA SER A 268 7.81 -12.62 -1.35
C SER A 268 7.54 -12.18 -2.80
N GLY A 269 7.68 -10.89 -3.11
CA GLY A 269 7.57 -10.37 -4.48
C GLY A 269 8.86 -10.44 -5.31
N LYS A 270 9.99 -10.87 -4.75
CA LYS A 270 11.29 -11.01 -5.45
C LYS A 270 11.66 -12.45 -5.81
N ASP A 271 10.91 -13.43 -5.31
CA ASP A 271 11.12 -14.86 -5.58
C ASP A 271 10.25 -15.37 -6.76
N GLU A 272 9.76 -14.46 -7.63
CA GLU A 272 9.15 -14.72 -8.95
C GLU A 272 10.06 -14.15 -10.05
#